data_AF-A0A2U1B973-F1
#
_entry.id   AF-A0A2U1B973-F1
#
_cell.length_a   1.000
_cell.length_b   1.000
_cell.length_c   1.000
_cell.angle_alpha   90.00
_cell.angle_beta   90.00
_cell.angle_gamma   90.00
#
_symmetry.space_group_name_H-M   'P 1'
#
loop_
_entity.id
_entity.type
_entity.pdbx_description
1 polymer ?
#
loop_
_entity_poly.entity_id
_entity_poly.type
_entity_poly.pdbx_seq_one_letter_code
_entity_poly.pdbx_strand_id
1 'polypeptide(L)'
;MLHQGAQRNFIETRVNLPTAKSSREIARDVPPGIRAGSFFSSRISQAHVADYYRSTLDDYLKGGISRDECRNRMRRFARQHGLDDGSNALTNIGSTSRLNLIIDQNAKMAKAVGTYERMYSPGHLEAFPYVIYRASVRSKKPRASHQKYDGMIIRKDDPWLRTHTPPWEFNCTCELEECSEKRAGKGKVKTPTPSDQVKLESRSGFAFDPAQAFETHDLSSLHPVSRASIVRQAEEAVRNQELGSVGLIAAPPLQGTAPSPLPELGAVKDGFDAMKESARKEIEKVGLDPDRLPDYKEVNRAFEQAGRQGKNVPGSVIDKFPKEPFEVAKLNPRAAEAAGLPELPVKLGRGNPHYGIEHLWRNHKELFADPDAAIRLLKETLGNQNCRVVVSLKRAMVTEGTHREMRKVPICLKRIVLHNPQTQAYCVLVWDGKELKLVSWNNAGDDYGDSEWTLK
;
A
#
# COMPACT_ATOMS: atom_id res chain seq x y z
N MET A 1 -15.97 -11.76 29.34
CA MET A 1 -15.92 -12.35 27.99
C MET A 1 -16.90 -11.57 27.13
N LEU A 2 -16.46 -11.10 25.96
CA LEU A 2 -17.19 -10.13 25.12
C LEU A 2 -18.25 -10.84 24.26
N HIS A 3 -19.44 -10.24 24.07
CA HIS A 3 -20.45 -10.75 23.13
C HIS A 3 -19.88 -10.78 21.71
N GLN A 4 -20.01 -11.92 21.02
CA GLN A 4 -19.18 -12.30 19.86
C GLN A 4 -19.57 -11.64 18.51
N GLY A 5 -20.68 -10.90 18.42
CA GLY A 5 -21.25 -10.45 17.13
C GLY A 5 -20.66 -9.15 16.58
N ALA A 6 -21.27 -7.99 16.92
CA ALA A 6 -20.95 -6.74 16.26
C ALA A 6 -19.53 -6.22 16.51
N GLN A 7 -19.01 -6.38 17.73
CA GLN A 7 -17.65 -5.94 18.05
C GLN A 7 -16.63 -6.65 17.13
N ARG A 8 -16.77 -7.96 16.96
CA ARG A 8 -15.87 -8.76 16.13
C ARG A 8 -16.04 -8.44 14.64
N ASN A 9 -17.29 -8.35 14.19
CA ASN A 9 -17.61 -7.98 12.81
C ASN A 9 -17.01 -6.61 12.43
N PHE A 10 -17.15 -5.61 13.30
CA PHE A 10 -16.55 -4.29 13.10
C PHE A 10 -15.02 -4.34 12.99
N ILE A 11 -14.36 -5.22 13.73
CA ILE A 11 -12.91 -5.34 13.64
C ILE A 11 -12.51 -5.99 12.31
N GLU A 12 -13.19 -7.07 11.93
CA GLU A 12 -12.84 -7.93 10.78
C GLU A 12 -13.19 -7.32 9.42
N THR A 13 -14.18 -6.42 9.35
CA THR A 13 -14.66 -5.84 8.08
C THR A 13 -13.95 -4.55 7.68
N ARG A 14 -13.13 -3.96 8.54
CA ARG A 14 -12.46 -2.69 8.23
C ARG A 14 -11.34 -2.87 7.22
N VAL A 15 -11.33 -2.00 6.22
CA VAL A 15 -10.30 -1.98 5.18
C VAL A 15 -9.07 -1.18 5.63
N ASN A 16 -7.87 -1.60 5.23
CA ASN A 16 -6.68 -0.79 5.46
C ASN A 16 -6.71 0.46 4.56
N LEU A 17 -6.49 1.64 5.13
CA LEU A 17 -6.31 2.87 4.39
C LEU A 17 -4.90 3.45 4.66
N PRO A 18 -3.86 2.91 3.98
CA PRO A 18 -2.52 3.47 4.07
C PRO A 18 -2.51 4.91 3.57
N THR A 19 -1.80 5.79 4.26
CA THR A 19 -1.83 7.23 3.98
C THR A 19 -0.57 7.96 4.44
N ALA A 20 -0.07 8.84 3.58
CA ALA A 20 0.98 9.81 3.95
C ALA A 20 0.42 11.01 4.73
N LYS A 21 -0.91 11.18 4.79
CA LYS A 21 -1.58 12.33 5.40
C LYS A 21 -1.34 12.40 6.91
N SER A 22 -1.21 13.61 7.42
CA SER A 22 -1.28 13.93 8.85
C SER A 22 -2.69 13.70 9.41
N SER A 23 -2.81 13.62 10.73
CA SER A 23 -4.12 13.49 11.40
C SER A 23 -5.10 14.61 10.99
N ARG A 24 -4.61 15.85 10.82
CA ARG A 24 -5.42 16.99 10.39
C ARG A 24 -5.91 16.85 8.95
N GLU A 25 -5.05 16.41 8.04
CA GLU A 25 -5.44 16.17 6.64
C GLU A 25 -6.43 15.02 6.53
N ILE A 26 -6.28 13.94 7.32
CA ILE A 26 -7.27 12.86 7.37
C ILE A 26 -8.62 13.39 7.87
N ALA A 27 -8.61 14.21 8.92
CA ALA A 27 -9.82 14.80 9.48
C ALA A 27 -10.58 15.67 8.45
N ARG A 28 -9.85 16.39 7.60
CA ARG A 28 -10.38 17.28 6.56
C ARG A 28 -10.82 16.52 5.30
N ASP A 29 -10.00 15.58 4.83
CA ASP A 29 -10.13 15.02 3.47
C ASP A 29 -10.88 13.69 3.42
N VAL A 30 -10.97 12.96 4.55
CA VAL A 30 -11.59 11.62 4.59
C VAL A 30 -12.89 11.71 5.39
N PRO A 31 -14.07 11.45 4.78
CA PRO A 31 -15.36 11.55 5.48
C PRO A 31 -15.45 10.66 6.74
N PRO A 32 -16.21 11.05 7.79
CA PRO A 32 -16.34 10.28 9.02
C PRO A 32 -16.76 8.81 8.85
N GLY A 33 -17.74 8.51 8.00
CA GLY A 33 -18.21 7.14 7.76
C GLY A 33 -17.11 6.25 7.14
N ILE A 34 -16.36 6.79 6.19
CA ILE A 34 -15.18 6.13 5.62
C ILE A 34 -14.12 5.85 6.69
N ARG A 35 -13.86 6.83 7.58
CA ARG A 35 -12.91 6.64 8.68
C ARG A 35 -13.38 5.57 9.66
N ALA A 36 -14.69 5.48 9.93
CA ALA A 36 -15.26 4.46 10.80
C ALA A 36 -15.08 3.05 10.20
N GLY A 37 -15.27 2.90 8.89
CA GLY A 37 -15.09 1.65 8.14
C GLY A 37 -13.65 1.29 7.77
N SER A 38 -12.65 2.08 8.18
CA SER A 38 -11.25 1.89 7.80
C SER A 38 -10.30 1.76 8.99
N PHE A 39 -9.22 1.02 8.81
CA PHE A 39 -8.04 1.08 9.67
C PHE A 39 -6.97 1.99 9.04
N PHE A 40 -6.56 3.03 9.77
CA PHE A 40 -5.49 3.93 9.33
C PHE A 40 -4.71 4.49 10.52
N SER A 41 -3.54 5.05 10.23
CA SER A 41 -2.72 5.83 11.15
C SER A 41 -1.97 6.88 10.35
N SER A 42 -1.91 8.11 10.86
CA SER A 42 -1.35 9.25 10.11
C SER A 42 0.09 9.00 9.67
N ARG A 43 0.46 9.26 8.42
CA ARG A 43 1.83 9.03 7.90
C ARG A 43 2.27 7.56 7.90
N ILE A 44 1.34 6.62 7.84
CA ILE A 44 1.64 5.21 7.52
C ILE A 44 1.16 4.96 6.09
N SER A 45 1.97 5.33 5.10
CA SER A 45 1.67 5.10 3.67
C SER A 45 2.00 3.68 3.23
N GLN A 46 2.86 2.98 3.97
CA GLN A 46 3.26 1.63 3.59
C GLN A 46 2.15 0.63 3.95
N ALA A 47 1.58 -0.01 2.93
CA ALA A 47 0.47 -0.94 3.10
C ALA A 47 0.82 -2.14 4.02
N HIS A 48 2.07 -2.61 4.01
CA HIS A 48 2.52 -3.70 4.89
C HIS A 48 2.57 -3.31 6.35
N VAL A 49 2.85 -2.04 6.66
CA VAL A 49 2.85 -1.54 8.04
C VAL A 49 1.42 -1.39 8.54
N ALA A 50 0.53 -0.81 7.71
CA ALA A 50 -0.88 -0.69 8.06
C ALA A 50 -1.52 -2.07 8.30
N ASP A 51 -1.25 -3.02 7.42
CA ASP A 51 -1.81 -4.37 7.52
C ASP A 51 -1.25 -5.15 8.72
N TYR A 52 0.06 -5.12 8.95
CA TYR A 52 0.65 -5.76 10.13
C TYR A 52 0.12 -5.15 11.43
N TYR A 53 -0.09 -3.83 11.46
CA TYR A 53 -0.66 -3.15 12.63
C TYR A 53 -2.10 -3.55 12.86
N ARG A 54 -2.90 -3.63 11.79
CA ARG A 54 -4.29 -4.10 11.85
C ARG A 54 -4.37 -5.55 12.33
N SER A 55 -3.62 -6.47 11.72
CA SER A 55 -3.67 -7.90 12.09
C SER A 55 -3.21 -8.13 13.52
N THR A 56 -2.13 -7.48 13.95
CA THR A 56 -1.66 -7.55 15.35
C THR A 56 -2.69 -6.99 16.33
N LEU A 57 -3.38 -5.91 15.96
CA LEU A 57 -4.46 -5.34 16.74
C LEU A 57 -5.68 -6.27 16.78
N ASP A 58 -6.01 -6.92 15.67
CA ASP A 58 -7.11 -7.88 15.58
C ASP A 58 -6.84 -9.08 16.51
N ASP A 59 -5.61 -9.60 16.55
CA ASP A 59 -5.20 -10.65 17.50
C ASP A 59 -5.43 -10.22 18.95
N TYR A 60 -5.08 -8.97 19.29
CA TYR A 60 -5.32 -8.42 20.62
C TYR A 60 -6.81 -8.29 20.92
N LEU A 61 -7.59 -7.72 20.01
CA LEU A 61 -9.01 -7.47 20.22
C LEU A 61 -9.84 -8.77 20.25
N LYS A 62 -9.35 -9.83 19.59
CA LYS A 62 -9.91 -11.20 19.66
C LYS A 62 -9.47 -11.94 20.93
N GLY A 63 -8.55 -11.39 21.71
CA GLY A 63 -8.03 -12.00 22.94
C GLY A 63 -6.95 -13.05 22.71
N GLY A 64 -6.38 -13.14 21.50
CA GLY A 64 -5.30 -14.06 21.17
C GLY A 64 -3.93 -13.64 21.72
N ILE A 65 -3.72 -12.33 21.95
CA ILE A 65 -2.50 -11.80 22.57
C ILE A 65 -2.82 -10.72 23.61
N SER A 66 -1.88 -10.45 24.51
CA SER A 66 -1.99 -9.36 25.49
C SER A 66 -1.76 -7.98 24.87
N ARG A 67 -2.22 -6.92 25.54
CA ARG A 67 -1.99 -5.52 25.11
C ARG A 67 -0.49 -5.20 24.98
N ASP A 68 0.31 -5.69 25.93
CA ASP A 68 1.75 -5.46 25.92
C ASP A 68 2.43 -6.21 24.77
N GLU A 69 2.00 -7.44 24.48
CA GLU A 69 2.50 -8.21 23.34
C GLU A 69 2.16 -7.53 22.02
N CYS A 70 0.91 -7.08 21.85
CA CYS A 70 0.48 -6.30 20.68
C CYS A 70 1.39 -5.09 20.44
N ARG A 71 1.61 -4.28 21.48
CA ARG A 71 2.49 -3.11 21.41
C ARG A 71 3.93 -3.49 21.05
N ASN A 72 4.46 -4.54 21.66
CA ASN A 72 5.84 -4.96 21.44
C ASN A 72 6.06 -5.49 20.01
N ARG A 73 5.09 -6.24 19.47
CA ARG A 73 5.10 -6.71 18.07
C ARG A 73 5.08 -5.53 17.10
N MET A 74 4.17 -4.57 17.27
CA MET A 74 4.09 -3.38 16.42
C MET A 74 5.36 -2.52 16.49
N ARG A 75 5.96 -2.39 17.67
CA ARG A 75 7.23 -1.67 17.85
C ARG A 75 8.40 -2.35 17.17
N ARG A 76 8.54 -3.67 17.35
CA ARG A 76 9.59 -4.46 16.72
C ARG A 76 9.53 -4.33 15.20
N PHE A 77 8.32 -4.40 14.66
CA PHE A 77 8.06 -4.21 13.23
C PHE A 77 8.44 -2.81 12.76
N ALA A 78 8.04 -1.76 13.50
CA ALA A 78 8.44 -0.38 13.17
C ALA A 78 9.97 -0.23 13.10
N ARG A 79 10.71 -0.80 14.06
CA ARG A 79 12.18 -0.77 14.09
C ARG A 79 12.81 -1.49 12.91
N GLN A 80 12.33 -2.69 12.60
CA GLN A 80 12.81 -3.48 11.46
C GLN A 80 12.65 -2.75 10.12
N HIS A 81 11.65 -1.87 10.02
CA HIS A 81 11.36 -1.09 8.83
C HIS A 81 11.87 0.37 8.90
N GLY A 82 12.69 0.74 9.89
CA GLY A 82 13.25 2.08 10.00
C GLY A 82 12.24 3.20 10.33
N LEU A 83 11.11 2.83 10.93
CA LEU A 83 10.00 3.74 11.29
C LEU A 83 10.02 4.17 12.76
N ASP A 84 10.99 3.68 13.53
CA ASP A 84 11.20 4.07 14.92
C ASP A 84 12.43 4.98 15.03
N ASP A 85 12.22 6.28 15.25
CA ASP A 85 13.29 7.26 15.44
C ASP A 85 13.85 7.30 16.87
N GLY A 86 13.37 6.41 17.76
CA GLY A 86 13.79 6.31 19.16
C GLY A 86 13.15 7.34 20.10
N SER A 87 12.47 8.36 19.58
CA SER A 87 11.77 9.36 20.42
C SER A 87 10.45 8.82 20.98
N ASN A 88 9.94 9.40 22.06
CA ASN A 88 8.59 9.07 22.56
C ASN A 88 7.48 9.94 21.93
N ALA A 89 7.79 10.69 20.86
CA ALA A 89 6.87 11.61 20.22
C ALA A 89 5.75 10.85 19.46
N LEU A 90 4.57 11.46 19.33
CA LEU A 90 3.47 10.88 18.52
C LEU A 90 3.80 10.82 17.02
N THR A 91 4.76 11.63 16.57
CA THR A 91 5.27 11.60 15.19
C THR A 91 6.06 10.33 14.91
N ASN A 92 6.75 9.77 15.91
CA ASN A 92 7.45 8.50 15.80
C ASN A 92 6.45 7.34 15.72
N ILE A 93 6.52 6.56 14.64
CA ILE A 93 5.62 5.43 14.38
C ILE A 93 5.82 4.30 15.42
N GLY A 94 7.07 4.07 15.86
CA GLY A 94 7.43 3.05 16.84
C GLY A 94 7.24 3.46 18.32
N SER A 95 6.87 4.71 18.61
CA SER A 95 6.84 5.20 19.99
C SER A 95 5.77 4.54 20.86
N THR A 96 6.06 4.40 22.15
CA THR A 96 5.11 3.86 23.12
C THR A 96 3.81 4.66 23.15
N SER A 97 3.91 6.00 23.13
CA SER A 97 2.75 6.90 23.16
C SER A 97 1.82 6.68 21.98
N ARG A 98 2.39 6.56 20.77
CA ARG A 98 1.60 6.38 19.55
C ARG A 98 0.98 4.99 19.45
N LEU A 99 1.75 3.95 19.75
CA LEU A 99 1.24 2.58 19.71
C LEU A 99 0.12 2.37 20.74
N ASN A 100 0.26 2.92 21.95
CA ASN A 100 -0.81 2.92 22.95
C ASN A 100 -2.06 3.65 22.43
N LEU A 101 -1.90 4.81 21.79
CA LEU A 101 -3.02 5.56 21.21
C LEU A 101 -3.77 4.73 20.16
N ILE A 102 -3.06 4.09 19.24
CA ILE A 102 -3.67 3.23 18.20
C ILE A 102 -4.46 2.09 18.86
N ILE A 103 -3.82 1.36 19.78
CA ILE A 103 -4.43 0.20 20.45
C ILE A 103 -5.67 0.62 21.25
N ASP A 104 -5.53 1.63 22.11
CA ASP A 104 -6.60 2.05 23.01
C ASP A 104 -7.78 2.66 22.25
N GLN A 105 -7.51 3.43 21.19
CA GLN A 105 -8.57 4.05 20.39
C GLN A 105 -9.40 2.99 19.66
N ASN A 106 -8.75 2.03 19.01
CA ASN A 106 -9.44 0.96 18.30
C ASN A 106 -10.21 0.05 19.26
N ALA A 107 -9.64 -0.29 20.42
CA ALA A 107 -10.33 -1.06 21.45
C ALA A 107 -11.60 -0.36 21.96
N LYS A 108 -11.53 0.96 22.16
CA LYS A 108 -12.69 1.77 22.57
C LYS A 108 -13.76 1.84 21.49
N MET A 109 -13.38 2.02 20.23
CA MET A 109 -14.32 2.01 19.10
C MET A 109 -15.04 0.66 19.01
N ALA A 110 -14.28 -0.45 19.04
CA ALA A 110 -14.85 -1.79 18.99
C ALA A 110 -15.80 -2.08 20.17
N LYS A 111 -15.43 -1.67 21.39
CA LYS A 111 -16.31 -1.75 22.57
C LYS A 111 -17.58 -0.91 22.40
N ALA A 112 -17.46 0.30 21.84
CA ALA A 112 -18.59 1.19 21.61
C ALA A 112 -19.59 0.59 20.61
N VAL A 113 -19.12 -0.08 19.55
CA VAL A 113 -20.00 -0.80 18.60
C VAL A 113 -20.78 -1.92 19.29
N GLY A 114 -20.12 -2.78 20.06
CA GLY A 114 -20.82 -3.84 20.79
C GLY A 114 -21.77 -3.29 21.87
N THR A 115 -21.41 -2.17 22.50
CA THR A 115 -22.28 -1.48 23.46
C THR A 115 -23.51 -0.89 22.77
N TYR A 116 -23.33 -0.30 21.58
CA TYR A 116 -24.39 0.25 20.77
C TYR A 116 -25.39 -0.83 20.34
N GLU A 117 -24.91 -1.95 19.76
CA GLU A 117 -25.76 -3.09 19.38
C GLU A 117 -26.68 -3.51 20.53
N ARG A 118 -26.13 -3.67 21.73
CA ARG A 118 -26.88 -4.05 22.92
C ARG A 118 -27.88 -2.96 23.34
N MET A 119 -27.42 -1.72 23.48
CA MET A 119 -28.23 -0.59 23.96
C MET A 119 -29.38 -0.23 23.02
N TYR A 120 -29.25 -0.50 21.73
CA TYR A 120 -30.25 -0.18 20.71
C TYR A 120 -31.04 -1.41 20.24
N SER A 121 -30.87 -2.57 20.90
CA SER A 121 -31.76 -3.71 20.68
C SER A 121 -33.21 -3.37 21.12
N PRO A 122 -34.25 -3.92 20.46
CA PRO A 122 -35.64 -3.53 20.73
C PRO A 122 -36.03 -3.57 22.22
N GLY A 123 -35.68 -4.65 22.93
CA GLY A 123 -35.97 -4.77 24.36
C GLY A 123 -35.20 -3.78 25.25
N HIS A 124 -33.96 -3.41 24.88
CA HIS A 124 -33.21 -2.39 25.61
C HIS A 124 -33.71 -0.96 25.33
N LEU A 125 -34.21 -0.69 24.12
CA LEU A 125 -34.84 0.59 23.81
C LEU A 125 -36.14 0.78 24.60
N GLU A 126 -36.94 -0.29 24.71
CA GLU A 126 -38.17 -0.29 25.52
C GLU A 126 -37.87 -0.08 27.01
N ALA A 127 -36.94 -0.86 27.57
CA ALA A 127 -36.62 -0.79 29.00
C ALA A 127 -35.85 0.49 29.39
N PHE A 128 -34.98 0.98 28.49
CA PHE A 128 -34.07 2.09 28.74
C PHE A 128 -34.03 3.07 27.56
N PRO A 129 -35.08 3.87 27.33
CA PRO A 129 -35.13 4.81 26.20
C PRO A 129 -34.17 6.01 26.34
N TYR A 130 -33.54 6.19 27.51
CA TYR A 130 -32.62 7.27 27.80
C TYR A 130 -31.22 6.76 28.16
N VAL A 131 -30.25 7.66 28.11
CA VAL A 131 -28.90 7.49 28.63
C VAL A 131 -28.52 8.66 29.53
N ILE A 132 -27.70 8.39 30.55
CA ILE A 132 -27.00 9.41 31.32
C ILE A 132 -25.58 9.49 30.79
N TYR A 133 -25.17 10.67 30.36
CA TYR A 133 -23.82 10.89 29.90
C TYR A 133 -22.86 10.97 31.10
N ARG A 134 -21.81 10.14 31.10
CA ARG A 134 -20.80 10.11 32.16
C ARG A 134 -19.46 10.57 31.62
N ALA A 135 -19.05 11.78 31.99
CA ALA A 135 -17.85 12.39 31.42
C ALA A 135 -16.57 11.92 32.11
N SER A 136 -15.57 11.53 31.31
CA SER A 136 -14.19 11.32 31.76
C SER A 136 -14.03 10.37 32.97
N VAL A 137 -14.86 9.34 33.10
CA VAL A 137 -15.03 8.50 34.31
C VAL A 137 -13.74 7.85 34.84
N ARG A 138 -12.70 7.77 34.02
CA ARG A 138 -11.39 7.16 34.37
C ARG A 138 -10.22 8.13 34.22
N SER A 139 -10.47 9.42 34.03
CA SER A 139 -9.42 10.43 33.86
C SER A 139 -9.12 11.14 35.18
N LYS A 140 -7.84 11.16 35.58
CA LYS A 140 -7.36 12.02 36.67
C LYS A 140 -7.37 13.52 36.31
N LYS A 141 -7.45 13.84 35.01
CA LYS A 141 -7.51 15.20 34.47
C LYS A 141 -8.66 15.28 33.46
N PRO A 142 -9.93 15.37 33.91
CA PRO A 142 -11.08 15.49 33.02
C PRO A 142 -10.98 16.71 32.11
N ARG A 143 -11.39 16.56 30.84
CA ARG A 143 -11.41 17.68 29.89
C ARG A 143 -12.68 18.48 30.08
N ALA A 144 -12.57 19.79 30.29
CA ALA A 144 -13.72 20.68 30.48
C ALA A 144 -14.75 20.57 29.34
N SER A 145 -14.29 20.39 28.09
CA SER A 145 -15.16 20.20 26.92
C SER A 145 -16.03 18.94 26.98
N HIS A 146 -15.61 17.92 27.73
CA HIS A 146 -16.41 16.71 27.98
C HIS A 146 -17.22 16.83 29.28
N GLN A 147 -16.63 17.44 30.32
CA GLN A 147 -17.21 17.51 31.66
C GLN A 147 -18.52 18.30 31.69
N LYS A 148 -18.68 19.29 30.82
CA LYS A 148 -19.92 20.08 30.70
C LYS A 148 -21.17 19.23 30.39
N TYR A 149 -21.00 17.99 29.92
CA TYR A 149 -22.08 17.07 29.59
C TYR A 149 -22.35 16.03 30.68
N ASP A 150 -21.56 16.00 31.76
CA ASP A 150 -21.70 14.99 32.80
C ASP A 150 -23.06 15.07 33.50
N GLY A 151 -23.70 13.91 33.69
CA GLY A 151 -25.01 13.78 34.30
C GLY A 151 -26.19 14.15 33.40
N MET A 152 -25.97 14.63 32.17
CA MET A 152 -27.07 14.93 31.25
C MET A 152 -27.86 13.67 30.89
N ILE A 153 -29.18 13.75 31.01
CA ILE A 153 -30.12 12.69 30.60
C ILE A 153 -30.57 12.98 29.18
N ILE A 154 -30.34 12.03 28.27
CA ILE A 154 -30.52 12.23 26.82
C ILE A 154 -31.35 11.06 26.29
N ARG A 155 -32.33 11.32 25.43
CA ARG A 155 -33.05 10.24 24.73
C ARG A 155 -32.10 9.55 23.75
N LYS A 156 -32.21 8.23 23.61
CA LYS A 156 -31.36 7.45 22.68
C LYS A 156 -31.55 7.85 21.21
N ASP A 157 -32.66 8.47 20.84
CA ASP A 157 -32.93 8.97 19.49
C ASP A 157 -32.50 10.44 19.27
N ASP A 158 -31.92 11.12 20.26
CA ASP A 158 -31.42 12.50 20.09
C ASP A 158 -30.25 12.52 19.08
N PRO A 159 -30.33 13.31 17.98
CA PRO A 159 -29.28 13.42 16.97
C PRO A 159 -27.91 13.80 17.53
N TRP A 160 -27.82 14.45 18.69
CA TRP A 160 -26.55 14.76 19.36
C TRP A 160 -25.70 13.54 19.68
N LEU A 161 -26.34 12.38 19.93
CA LEU A 161 -25.62 11.13 20.18
C LEU A 161 -24.87 10.63 18.94
N ARG A 162 -25.22 11.05 17.72
CA ARG A 162 -24.47 10.70 16.50
C ARG A 162 -23.04 11.27 16.51
N THR A 163 -22.81 12.42 17.16
CA THR A 163 -21.48 13.05 17.23
C THR A 163 -20.81 12.97 18.61
N HIS A 164 -21.57 12.69 19.67
CA HIS A 164 -21.07 12.70 21.05
C HIS A 164 -21.17 11.34 21.76
N THR A 165 -21.57 10.26 21.07
CA THR A 165 -21.43 8.92 21.63
C THR A 165 -19.94 8.61 21.84
N PRO A 166 -19.51 8.20 23.05
CA PRO A 166 -18.11 7.88 23.30
C PRO A 166 -17.64 6.62 22.52
N PRO A 167 -16.39 6.60 22.00
CA PRO A 167 -15.42 7.70 22.01
C PRO A 167 -15.68 8.70 20.87
N TRP A 168 -15.73 10.01 21.17
CA TRP A 168 -15.81 11.09 20.16
C TRP A 168 -14.55 11.97 20.10
N GLU A 169 -13.47 11.57 20.77
CA GLU A 169 -12.16 12.24 20.71
C GLU A 169 -11.06 11.26 21.16
N PHE A 170 -9.81 11.50 20.75
CA PHE A 170 -8.67 10.71 21.21
C PHE A 170 -8.54 10.75 22.72
N ASN A 171 -8.19 9.59 23.31
CA ASN A 171 -8.11 9.42 24.76
C ASN A 171 -9.43 9.73 25.51
N CYS A 172 -10.58 9.69 24.84
CA CYS A 172 -11.88 9.78 25.50
C CYS A 172 -12.06 8.62 26.49
N THR A 173 -12.59 8.93 27.67
CA THR A 173 -12.96 7.98 28.73
C THR A 173 -14.39 8.23 29.22
N CYS A 174 -15.21 8.91 28.42
CA CYS A 174 -16.64 9.06 28.69
C CYS A 174 -17.37 7.74 28.46
N GLU A 175 -18.51 7.58 29.12
CA GLU A 175 -19.38 6.41 29.00
C GLU A 175 -20.85 6.87 28.93
N LEU A 176 -21.72 5.99 28.42
CA LEU A 176 -23.18 6.16 28.49
C LEU A 176 -23.74 5.13 29.46
N GLU A 177 -24.51 5.60 30.44
CA GLU A 177 -25.21 4.76 31.41
C GLU A 177 -26.69 4.66 30.99
N GLU A 178 -27.24 3.45 30.87
CA GLU A 178 -28.65 3.27 30.50
C GLU A 178 -29.61 3.81 31.56
N CYS A 179 -30.69 4.46 31.12
CA CYS A 179 -31.64 5.14 31.99
C CYS A 179 -33.08 4.81 31.56
N SER A 180 -33.86 4.28 32.50
CA SER A 180 -35.29 4.02 32.30
C SER A 180 -36.08 5.32 32.32
N GLU A 181 -37.27 5.31 31.71
CA GLU A 181 -38.16 6.48 31.70
C GLU A 181 -38.51 6.96 33.12
N LYS A 182 -38.78 6.03 34.06
CA LYS A 182 -39.02 6.35 35.48
C LYS A 182 -37.86 7.10 36.13
N ARG A 183 -36.62 6.75 35.79
CA ARG A 183 -35.42 7.44 36.31
C ARG A 183 -35.23 8.79 35.61
N ALA A 184 -35.45 8.84 34.30
CA ALA A 184 -35.36 10.07 33.51
C ALA A 184 -36.36 11.13 34.00
N GLY A 185 -37.59 10.75 34.32
CA GLY A 185 -38.63 11.65 34.83
C GLY A 185 -38.34 12.28 36.20
N LYS A 186 -37.32 11.81 36.92
CA LYS A 186 -36.83 12.44 38.17
C LYS A 186 -35.69 13.43 37.95
N GLY A 187 -35.15 13.51 36.74
CA GLY A 187 -34.06 14.40 36.39
C GLY A 187 -34.43 15.37 35.26
N LYS A 188 -33.47 16.21 34.87
CA LYS A 188 -33.65 17.12 33.75
C LYS A 188 -33.24 16.44 32.45
N VAL A 189 -34.21 16.00 31.67
CA VAL A 189 -33.99 15.50 30.31
C VAL A 189 -33.57 16.67 29.41
N LYS A 190 -32.50 16.46 28.64
CA LYS A 190 -32.02 17.39 27.63
C LYS A 190 -33.11 17.60 26.57
N THR A 191 -33.39 18.85 26.21
CA THR A 191 -34.22 19.17 25.06
C THR A 191 -33.63 18.53 23.79
N PRO A 192 -34.42 17.80 22.98
CA PRO A 192 -33.94 17.17 21.75
C PRO A 192 -33.20 18.15 20.84
N THR A 193 -32.07 17.73 20.29
CA THR A 193 -31.33 18.54 19.30
C THR A 193 -32.01 18.45 17.94
N PRO A 194 -32.33 19.57 17.29
CA PRO A 194 -32.71 19.56 15.88
C PRO A 194 -31.56 18.97 15.03
N SER A 195 -31.89 18.12 14.04
CA SER A 195 -30.89 17.41 13.24
C SER A 195 -29.95 18.36 12.48
N ASP A 196 -30.44 19.52 12.05
CA ASP A 196 -29.70 20.59 11.38
C ASP A 196 -28.77 21.38 12.31
N GLN A 197 -28.90 21.20 13.63
CA GLN A 197 -28.11 21.90 14.65
C GLN A 197 -27.04 21.03 15.31
N VAL A 198 -26.86 19.78 14.86
CA VAL A 198 -25.83 18.87 15.39
C VAL A 198 -24.44 19.38 14.98
N LYS A 199 -23.59 19.65 15.97
CA LYS A 199 -22.20 20.10 15.76
C LYS A 199 -21.21 19.01 16.19
N LEU A 200 -20.10 18.92 15.48
CA LEU A 200 -18.93 18.14 15.90
C LEU A 200 -18.06 19.02 16.81
N GLU A 201 -17.90 18.64 18.08
CA GLU A 201 -17.08 19.39 19.05
C GLU A 201 -15.69 18.78 19.30
N SER A 202 -15.21 17.96 18.38
CA SER A 202 -13.90 17.32 18.43
C SER A 202 -12.79 18.29 18.05
N ARG A 203 -11.78 18.45 18.91
CA ARG A 203 -10.64 19.35 18.65
C ARG A 203 -9.68 18.76 17.63
N SER A 204 -9.53 17.44 17.61
CA SER A 204 -8.70 16.76 16.63
C SER A 204 -9.38 16.58 15.27
N GLY A 205 -10.70 16.81 15.20
CA GLY A 205 -11.53 16.45 14.06
C GLY A 205 -11.86 14.95 14.00
N PHE A 206 -11.43 14.16 14.99
CA PHE A 206 -11.87 12.78 15.15
C PHE A 206 -13.38 12.74 15.37
N ALA A 207 -14.08 11.90 14.62
CA ALA A 207 -15.50 11.65 14.79
C ALA A 207 -15.71 10.16 14.58
N PHE A 208 -16.52 9.54 15.44
CA PHE A 208 -16.88 8.15 15.33
C PHE A 208 -18.30 7.97 15.83
N ASP A 209 -19.08 7.31 14.98
CA ASP A 209 -20.49 7.05 15.21
C ASP A 209 -20.69 5.53 15.17
N PRO A 210 -20.96 4.87 16.31
CA PRO A 210 -21.09 3.43 16.35
C PRO A 210 -22.22 2.89 15.46
N ALA A 211 -23.23 3.70 15.14
CA ALA A 211 -24.32 3.30 14.24
C ALA A 211 -23.80 3.03 12.82
N GLN A 212 -22.80 3.81 12.37
CA GLN A 212 -22.20 3.65 11.04
C GLN A 212 -21.42 2.34 10.89
N ALA A 213 -21.05 1.67 11.99
CA ALA A 213 -20.41 0.36 11.94
C ALA A 213 -21.30 -0.73 11.32
N PHE A 214 -22.62 -0.50 11.23
CA PHE A 214 -23.61 -1.42 10.67
C PHE A 214 -24.08 -1.00 9.28
N GLU A 215 -23.65 0.16 8.79
CA GLU A 215 -23.98 0.67 7.47
C GLU A 215 -23.02 0.05 6.44
N THR A 216 -23.56 -0.47 5.33
CA THR A 216 -22.76 -0.88 4.18
C THR A 216 -22.25 0.36 3.46
N HIS A 217 -20.96 0.65 3.62
CA HIS A 217 -20.32 1.76 2.92
C HIS A 217 -19.85 1.29 1.54
N ASP A 218 -20.26 2.00 0.48
CA ASP A 218 -19.68 1.80 -0.85
C ASP A 218 -18.28 2.41 -0.90
N LEU A 219 -17.30 1.56 -0.56
CA LEU A 219 -15.88 1.90 -0.57
C LEU A 219 -15.29 1.89 -1.99
N SER A 220 -16.07 1.57 -3.04
CA SER A 220 -15.60 1.61 -4.43
C SER A 220 -15.30 3.03 -4.92
N SER A 221 -15.96 4.02 -4.31
CA SER A 221 -15.75 5.46 -4.53
C SER A 221 -14.48 6.00 -3.86
N LEU A 222 -13.92 5.25 -2.89
CA LEU A 222 -12.58 5.53 -2.43
C LEU A 222 -11.64 5.16 -3.56
N HIS A 223 -11.16 6.15 -4.30
CA HIS A 223 -9.94 5.97 -5.07
C HIS A 223 -8.89 5.35 -4.14
N PRO A 224 -8.29 4.25 -4.58
CA PRO A 224 -8.38 2.94 -3.95
C PRO A 224 -7.81 2.89 -2.53
N VAL A 225 -8.49 2.14 -1.66
CA VAL A 225 -7.88 1.29 -0.62
C VAL A 225 -6.56 0.79 -1.20
N SER A 226 -5.42 1.33 -0.76
CA SER A 226 -4.23 1.53 -1.62
C SER A 226 -4.01 0.41 -2.64
N ARG A 227 -3.80 0.71 -3.93
CA ARG A 227 -3.53 -0.33 -4.95
C ARG A 227 -2.39 -1.26 -4.54
N ALA A 228 -1.46 -0.76 -3.74
CA ALA A 228 -0.46 -1.54 -3.01
C ALA A 228 -1.06 -2.71 -2.21
N SER A 229 -2.15 -2.51 -1.47
CA SER A 229 -2.86 -3.54 -0.71
C SER A 229 -3.50 -4.58 -1.63
N ILE A 230 -4.13 -4.17 -2.73
CA ILE A 230 -4.68 -5.09 -3.74
C ILE A 230 -3.56 -5.94 -4.35
N VAL A 231 -2.45 -5.31 -4.75
CA VAL A 231 -1.28 -6.00 -5.28
C VAL A 231 -0.70 -7.00 -4.28
N ARG A 232 -0.64 -6.65 -2.99
CA ARG A 232 -0.12 -7.55 -1.95
C ARG A 232 -1.05 -8.73 -1.66
N GLN A 233 -2.35 -8.51 -1.59
CA GLN A 233 -3.32 -9.60 -1.43
C GLN A 233 -3.27 -10.56 -2.62
N ALA A 234 -3.18 -10.02 -3.84
CA ALA A 234 -2.96 -10.83 -5.04
C ALA A 234 -1.60 -11.57 -4.98
N GLU A 235 -0.54 -10.94 -4.47
CA GLU A 235 0.77 -11.57 -4.34
C GLU A 235 0.74 -12.78 -3.38
N GLU A 236 0.07 -12.64 -2.23
CA GLU A 236 -0.13 -13.72 -1.26
C GLU A 236 -1.00 -14.84 -1.84
N ALA A 237 -2.11 -14.50 -2.50
CA ALA A 237 -2.98 -15.48 -3.17
C ALA A 237 -2.25 -16.27 -4.26
N VAL A 238 -1.42 -15.61 -5.08
CA VAL A 238 -0.58 -16.27 -6.11
C VAL A 238 0.47 -17.17 -5.45
N ARG A 239 1.09 -16.71 -4.36
CA ARG A 239 2.08 -17.49 -3.61
C ARG A 239 1.45 -18.77 -3.03
N ASN A 240 0.23 -18.66 -2.52
CA ASN A 240 -0.54 -19.74 -1.89
C ASN A 240 -1.31 -20.61 -2.89
N GLN A 241 -1.26 -20.31 -4.19
CA GLN A 241 -2.01 -20.99 -5.26
C GLN A 241 -3.53 -20.80 -5.20
N GLU A 242 -4.01 -19.80 -4.47
CA GLU A 242 -5.41 -19.38 -4.48
C GLU A 242 -5.74 -18.60 -5.77
N LEU A 243 -4.72 -18.00 -6.40
CA LEU A 243 -4.82 -17.29 -7.67
C LEU A 243 -3.76 -17.77 -8.68
N GLY A 244 -4.13 -17.81 -9.96
CA GLY A 244 -3.21 -18.03 -11.08
C GLY A 244 -2.30 -16.83 -11.37
N SER A 245 -1.54 -16.86 -12.47
CA SER A 245 -0.75 -15.67 -12.86
C SER A 245 -1.67 -14.50 -13.19
N VAL A 246 -1.37 -13.32 -12.67
CA VAL A 246 -2.23 -12.13 -12.80
C VAL A 246 -1.43 -10.92 -13.25
N GLY A 247 -2.06 -10.04 -14.01
CA GLY A 247 -1.55 -8.72 -14.41
C GLY A 247 -2.56 -7.65 -14.04
N LEU A 248 -2.09 -6.49 -13.58
CA LEU A 248 -2.94 -5.34 -13.29
C LEU A 248 -2.25 -4.01 -13.62
N ILE A 249 -3.04 -3.03 -14.06
CA ILE A 249 -2.60 -1.63 -14.13
C ILE A 249 -2.64 -1.04 -12.71
N ALA A 250 -1.49 -1.05 -12.03
CA ALA A 250 -1.34 -0.57 -10.67
C ALA A 250 -1.35 0.97 -10.55
N ALA A 251 -0.98 1.72 -11.59
CA ALA A 251 -1.19 3.17 -11.62
C ALA A 251 -1.34 3.70 -13.06
N PRO A 252 -2.31 4.60 -13.35
CA PRO A 252 -2.43 5.24 -14.68
C PRO A 252 -1.24 6.18 -14.94
N PRO A 253 -0.98 6.68 -16.15
CA PRO A 253 0.03 7.73 -16.35
C PRO A 253 -0.38 9.07 -15.69
N LEU A 254 0.59 9.94 -15.38
CA LEU A 254 0.37 11.32 -14.88
C LEU A 254 0.92 12.36 -15.88
N GLN A 255 0.71 13.64 -15.59
CA GLN A 255 1.31 14.77 -16.32
C GLN A 255 2.17 15.63 -15.38
N GLY A 256 3.29 16.15 -15.88
CA GLY A 256 3.90 17.37 -15.34
C GLY A 256 4.93 17.25 -14.22
N THR A 257 5.40 16.06 -13.83
CA THR A 257 6.45 15.94 -12.79
C THR A 257 7.85 15.71 -13.38
N ALA A 258 8.88 16.32 -12.78
CA ALA A 258 10.26 16.21 -13.24
C ALA A 258 10.82 14.77 -13.12
N PRO A 259 11.74 14.34 -14.00
CA PRO A 259 12.37 13.03 -13.90
C PRO A 259 13.23 12.88 -12.62
N SER A 260 13.22 11.69 -12.03
CA SER A 260 14.18 11.23 -11.03
C SER A 260 15.59 11.07 -11.64
N PRO A 261 16.65 11.37 -10.88
CA PRO A 261 18.02 11.19 -11.34
C PRO A 261 18.35 9.71 -11.50
N LEU A 262 19.15 9.41 -12.54
CA LEU A 262 19.68 8.07 -12.82
C LEU A 262 21.22 8.16 -12.70
N PRO A 263 21.80 7.97 -11.48
CA PRO A 263 23.20 8.28 -11.20
C PRO A 263 24.20 7.49 -12.04
N GLU A 264 23.91 6.23 -12.36
CA GLU A 264 24.85 5.34 -13.08
C GLU A 264 24.59 5.28 -14.59
N LEU A 265 23.90 6.26 -15.18
CA LEU A 265 23.66 6.27 -16.64
C LEU A 265 24.94 6.28 -17.46
N GLY A 266 26.02 6.90 -16.97
CA GLY A 266 27.32 6.89 -17.64
C GLY A 266 27.84 5.46 -17.78
N ALA A 267 27.86 4.70 -16.69
CA ALA A 267 28.30 3.30 -16.69
C ALA A 267 27.40 2.40 -17.57
N VAL A 268 26.09 2.66 -17.59
CA VAL A 268 25.18 1.98 -18.54
C VAL A 268 25.57 2.32 -19.98
N LYS A 269 25.77 3.60 -20.30
CA LYS A 269 26.10 4.04 -21.65
C LYS A 269 27.43 3.46 -22.13
N ASP A 270 28.48 3.56 -21.31
CA ASP A 270 29.81 3.04 -21.62
C ASP A 270 29.77 1.54 -21.93
N GLY A 271 28.97 0.80 -21.16
CA GLY A 271 28.71 -0.60 -21.41
C GLY A 271 28.04 -0.83 -22.76
N PHE A 272 26.98 -0.08 -23.10
CA PHE A 272 26.28 -0.18 -24.38
C PHE A 272 27.19 0.21 -25.57
N ASP A 273 27.94 1.31 -25.44
CA ASP A 273 28.93 1.77 -26.43
C ASP A 273 29.96 0.68 -26.72
N ALA A 274 30.44 -0.01 -25.69
CA ALA A 274 31.40 -1.09 -25.85
C ALA A 274 30.84 -2.31 -26.62
N MET A 275 29.51 -2.47 -26.67
CA MET A 275 28.84 -3.55 -27.41
C MET A 275 28.33 -3.10 -28.79
N LYS A 276 28.36 -1.79 -29.07
CA LYS A 276 27.77 -1.17 -30.27
C LYS A 276 28.22 -1.81 -31.57
N GLU A 277 29.53 -1.85 -31.80
CA GLU A 277 30.09 -2.40 -33.04
C GLU A 277 29.76 -3.89 -33.22
N SER A 278 29.71 -4.64 -32.12
CA SER A 278 29.32 -6.06 -32.16
C SER A 278 27.85 -6.20 -32.52
N ALA A 279 26.98 -5.38 -31.95
CA ALA A 279 25.54 -5.40 -32.25
C ALA A 279 25.26 -4.99 -33.70
N ARG A 280 25.91 -3.93 -34.21
CA ARG A 280 25.78 -3.45 -35.60
C ARG A 280 26.17 -4.54 -36.60
N LYS A 281 27.28 -5.24 -36.38
CA LYS A 281 27.70 -6.37 -37.22
C LYS A 281 26.70 -7.53 -37.21
N GLU A 282 26.08 -7.83 -36.07
CA GLU A 282 25.05 -8.87 -36.00
C GLU A 282 23.77 -8.47 -36.73
N ILE A 283 23.42 -7.17 -36.72
CA ILE A 283 22.28 -6.62 -37.45
C ILE A 283 22.50 -6.67 -38.97
N GLU A 284 23.67 -6.24 -39.45
CA GLU A 284 24.03 -6.31 -40.88
C GLU A 284 24.01 -7.76 -41.40
N LYS A 285 24.42 -8.71 -40.56
CA LYS A 285 24.43 -10.15 -40.85
C LYS A 285 23.05 -10.75 -41.10
N VAL A 286 21.98 -10.09 -40.66
CA VAL A 286 20.59 -10.50 -40.96
C VAL A 286 19.94 -9.61 -42.02
N GLY A 287 20.73 -8.79 -42.72
CA GLY A 287 20.29 -7.96 -43.85
C GLY A 287 19.59 -6.66 -43.45
N LEU A 288 19.75 -6.21 -42.20
CA LEU A 288 19.18 -4.96 -41.71
C LEU A 288 20.22 -3.84 -41.68
N ASP A 289 19.78 -2.60 -41.91
CA ASP A 289 20.59 -1.40 -41.80
C ASP A 289 20.63 -0.92 -40.33
N PRO A 290 21.78 -0.94 -39.65
CA PRO A 290 21.89 -0.54 -38.25
C PRO A 290 21.59 0.94 -38.00
N ASP A 291 21.63 1.80 -39.02
CA ASP A 291 21.30 3.22 -38.90
C ASP A 291 19.82 3.51 -39.20
N ARG A 292 19.08 2.51 -39.70
CA ARG A 292 17.66 2.60 -40.06
C ARG A 292 16.92 1.32 -39.70
N LEU A 293 16.94 1.01 -38.40
CA LEU A 293 16.30 -0.19 -37.89
C LEU A 293 14.77 -0.05 -37.88
N PRO A 294 14.04 -1.12 -38.24
CA PRO A 294 12.60 -1.19 -38.03
C PRO A 294 12.29 -1.38 -36.53
N ASP A 295 11.01 -1.62 -36.20
CA ASP A 295 10.64 -1.92 -34.82
C ASP A 295 11.30 -3.21 -34.29
N TYR A 296 11.33 -3.35 -32.97
CA TYR A 296 11.99 -4.50 -32.32
C TYR A 296 11.37 -5.86 -32.68
N LYS A 297 10.08 -5.92 -33.05
CA LYS A 297 9.41 -7.17 -33.45
C LYS A 297 9.94 -7.61 -34.81
N GLU A 298 10.13 -6.68 -35.74
CA GLU A 298 10.71 -6.96 -37.05
C GLU A 298 12.19 -7.35 -36.96
N VAL A 299 12.97 -6.64 -36.13
CA VAL A 299 14.36 -7.00 -35.85
C VAL A 299 14.43 -8.43 -35.29
N ASN A 300 13.62 -8.76 -34.28
CA ASN A 300 13.60 -10.12 -33.72
C ASN A 300 13.21 -11.18 -34.75
N ARG A 301 12.19 -10.90 -35.57
CA ARG A 301 11.75 -11.81 -36.63
C ARG A 301 12.87 -12.11 -37.63
N ALA A 302 13.66 -11.11 -38.01
CA ALA A 302 14.81 -11.29 -38.90
C ALA A 302 15.87 -12.20 -38.27
N PHE A 303 16.18 -12.01 -36.98
CA PHE A 303 17.12 -12.87 -36.25
C PHE A 303 16.62 -14.31 -36.07
N GLU A 304 15.31 -14.50 -35.85
CA GLU A 304 14.68 -15.81 -35.77
C GLU A 304 14.72 -16.54 -37.11
N GLN A 305 14.34 -15.87 -38.20
CA GLN A 305 14.39 -16.43 -39.56
C GLN A 305 15.82 -16.78 -40.00
N ALA A 306 16.80 -15.97 -39.59
CA ALA A 306 18.21 -16.25 -39.86
C ALA A 306 18.80 -17.36 -38.96
N GLY A 307 18.10 -17.82 -37.93
CA GLY A 307 18.60 -18.78 -36.94
C GLY A 307 19.77 -18.23 -36.09
N ARG A 308 19.85 -16.90 -35.90
CA ARG A 308 21.01 -16.19 -35.32
C ARG A 308 20.72 -15.45 -34.04
N GLN A 309 19.67 -15.80 -33.31
CA GLN A 309 19.23 -15.05 -32.12
C GLN A 309 20.30 -14.89 -31.03
N GLY A 310 21.39 -15.69 -31.05
CA GLY A 310 22.60 -15.45 -30.27
C GLY A 310 22.35 -15.59 -28.77
N LYS A 311 22.53 -16.79 -28.22
CA LYS A 311 22.12 -17.08 -26.84
C LYS A 311 22.98 -16.39 -25.77
N ASN A 312 24.22 -16.03 -26.08
CA ASN A 312 25.16 -15.47 -25.11
C ASN A 312 25.78 -14.19 -25.66
N VAL A 313 26.06 -13.24 -24.78
CA VAL A 313 26.87 -12.07 -25.11
C VAL A 313 28.31 -12.53 -25.36
N PRO A 314 29.01 -12.04 -26.39
CA PRO A 314 30.41 -12.38 -26.61
C PRO A 314 31.28 -12.05 -25.38
N GLY A 315 32.14 -12.98 -24.96
CA GLY A 315 32.96 -12.83 -23.75
C GLY A 315 33.85 -11.58 -23.77
N SER A 316 34.43 -11.27 -24.94
CA SER A 316 35.25 -10.05 -25.16
C SER A 316 34.49 -8.74 -24.96
N VAL A 317 33.16 -8.80 -24.97
CA VAL A 317 32.25 -7.66 -24.95
C VAL A 317 31.52 -7.59 -23.60
N ILE A 318 31.08 -8.72 -23.05
CA ILE A 318 30.39 -8.79 -21.74
C ILE A 318 31.29 -8.32 -20.59
N ASP A 319 32.61 -8.48 -20.72
CA ASP A 319 33.58 -8.04 -19.72
C ASP A 319 33.71 -6.53 -19.59
N LYS A 320 33.06 -5.76 -20.48
CA LYS A 320 32.98 -4.30 -20.44
C LYS A 320 31.89 -3.80 -19.49
N PHE A 321 30.97 -4.66 -19.05
CA PHE A 321 30.07 -4.36 -17.94
C PHE A 321 30.66 -4.78 -16.60
N PRO A 322 30.25 -4.18 -15.47
CA PRO A 322 30.59 -4.68 -14.15
C PRO A 322 30.23 -6.17 -13.99
N LYS A 323 31.07 -6.92 -13.26
CA LYS A 323 30.81 -8.35 -12.96
C LYS A 323 29.66 -8.50 -11.97
N GLU A 324 29.65 -7.67 -10.94
CA GLU A 324 28.56 -7.61 -9.97
C GLU A 324 27.45 -6.66 -10.45
N PRO A 325 26.18 -6.96 -10.15
CA PRO A 325 25.08 -6.02 -10.40
C PRO A 325 25.31 -4.67 -9.70
N PHE A 326 25.09 -3.58 -10.42
CA PHE A 326 25.22 -2.22 -9.91
C PHE A 326 23.87 -1.51 -9.88
N GLU A 327 23.74 -0.46 -9.06
CA GLU A 327 22.49 0.28 -8.89
C GLU A 327 22.36 1.36 -9.95
N VAL A 328 21.36 1.24 -10.83
CA VAL A 328 21.10 2.27 -11.86
C VAL A 328 20.44 3.50 -11.23
N ALA A 329 19.49 3.27 -10.33
CA ALA A 329 18.74 4.27 -9.58
C ALA A 329 17.95 3.61 -8.44
N LYS A 330 17.28 4.42 -7.61
CA LYS A 330 16.21 3.93 -6.73
C LYS A 330 14.87 3.95 -7.46
N LEU A 331 14.04 2.94 -7.19
CA LEU A 331 12.66 2.93 -7.71
C LEU A 331 11.92 4.16 -7.20
N ASN A 332 11.33 4.94 -8.10
CA ASN A 332 10.65 6.17 -7.71
C ASN A 332 9.49 5.87 -6.73
N PRO A 333 9.18 6.79 -5.79
CA PRO A 333 8.22 6.54 -4.71
C PRO A 333 6.85 6.08 -5.20
N ARG A 334 6.40 6.62 -6.33
CA ARG A 334 5.09 6.31 -6.93
C ARG A 334 5.04 4.89 -7.49
N ALA A 335 6.06 4.47 -8.22
CA ALA A 335 6.17 3.10 -8.71
C ALA A 335 6.34 2.10 -7.56
N ALA A 336 7.11 2.46 -6.53
CA ALA A 336 7.28 1.66 -5.32
C ALA A 336 5.94 1.45 -4.60
N GLU A 337 5.20 2.54 -4.35
CA GLU A 337 3.86 2.49 -3.77
C GLU A 337 2.91 1.63 -4.60
N ALA A 338 2.79 1.90 -5.90
CA ALA A 338 1.89 1.17 -6.79
C ALA A 338 2.21 -0.34 -6.83
N ALA A 339 3.50 -0.71 -6.80
CA ALA A 339 3.94 -2.10 -6.78
C ALA A 339 3.85 -2.77 -5.40
N GLY A 340 3.49 -2.04 -4.34
CA GLY A 340 3.50 -2.55 -2.97
C GLY A 340 4.91 -2.93 -2.51
N LEU A 341 5.92 -2.15 -2.88
CA LEU A 341 7.32 -2.32 -2.52
C LEU A 341 7.83 -1.05 -1.80
N PRO A 342 8.89 -1.14 -0.97
CA PRO A 342 9.63 0.04 -0.57
C PRO A 342 10.43 0.61 -1.76
N GLU A 343 11.01 1.80 -1.59
CA GLU A 343 11.94 2.40 -2.56
C GLU A 343 13.25 1.61 -2.60
N LEU A 344 13.23 0.54 -3.39
CA LEU A 344 14.34 -0.40 -3.55
C LEU A 344 15.36 0.10 -4.57
N PRO A 345 16.65 -0.25 -4.40
CA PRO A 345 17.64 -0.04 -5.44
C PRO A 345 17.32 -0.90 -6.66
N VAL A 346 17.28 -0.26 -7.84
CA VAL A 346 17.09 -0.93 -9.13
C VAL A 346 18.46 -1.33 -9.66
N LYS A 347 18.67 -2.64 -9.76
CA LYS A 347 19.96 -3.24 -10.08
C LYS A 347 20.01 -3.66 -11.54
N LEU A 348 21.11 -3.33 -12.22
CA LEU A 348 21.42 -3.85 -13.53
C LEU A 348 22.68 -4.71 -13.42
N GLY A 349 22.61 -5.90 -13.98
CA GLY A 349 23.74 -6.80 -14.08
C GLY A 349 23.70 -7.57 -15.38
N ARG A 350 24.76 -8.34 -15.63
CA ARG A 350 24.85 -9.29 -16.76
C ARG A 350 23.68 -10.29 -16.70
N GLY A 351 23.32 -10.66 -15.47
CA GLY A 351 22.13 -11.43 -15.16
C GLY A 351 22.24 -12.88 -15.64
N ASN A 352 21.10 -13.54 -15.83
CA ASN A 352 21.02 -14.84 -16.48
C ASN A 352 20.31 -14.66 -17.84
N PRO A 353 20.19 -15.71 -18.68
CA PRO A 353 19.75 -15.49 -20.05
C PRO A 353 18.29 -15.03 -20.21
N HIS A 354 17.57 -14.89 -19.10
CA HIS A 354 16.19 -14.44 -19.01
C HIS A 354 16.03 -13.08 -18.33
N TYR A 355 17.05 -12.57 -17.62
CA TYR A 355 16.96 -11.35 -16.83
C TYR A 355 18.25 -10.53 -16.97
N GLY A 356 18.19 -9.30 -17.47
CA GLY A 356 19.33 -8.37 -17.51
C GLY A 356 19.88 -8.16 -18.92
N ILE A 357 21.17 -7.82 -19.02
CA ILE A 357 21.82 -7.48 -20.29
C ILE A 357 21.78 -8.65 -21.29
N GLU A 358 21.88 -9.90 -20.81
CA GLU A 358 21.74 -11.07 -21.69
C GLU A 358 20.35 -11.16 -22.34
N HIS A 359 19.29 -10.78 -21.62
CA HIS A 359 17.94 -10.73 -22.18
C HIS A 359 17.83 -9.67 -23.27
N LEU A 360 18.39 -8.48 -23.03
CA LEU A 360 18.46 -7.41 -24.02
C LEU A 360 19.26 -7.85 -25.24
N TRP A 361 20.40 -8.51 -25.06
CA TRP A 361 21.22 -8.98 -26.18
C TRP A 361 20.47 -9.97 -27.06
N ARG A 362 19.64 -10.84 -26.45
CA ARG A 362 18.84 -11.81 -27.19
C ARG A 362 17.73 -11.15 -27.98
N ASN A 363 16.98 -10.24 -27.36
CA ASN A 363 15.68 -9.78 -27.85
C ASN A 363 15.63 -8.32 -28.31
N HIS A 364 16.67 -7.53 -28.02
CA HIS A 364 16.69 -6.08 -28.21
C HIS A 364 18.07 -5.58 -28.64
N LYS A 365 18.64 -6.19 -29.69
CA LYS A 365 19.99 -5.86 -30.19
C LYS A 365 20.11 -4.42 -30.68
N GLU A 366 19.01 -3.88 -31.19
CA GLU A 366 18.86 -2.50 -31.66
C GLU A 366 19.24 -1.47 -30.59
N LEU A 367 19.00 -1.77 -29.31
CA LEU A 367 19.37 -0.86 -28.22
C LEU A 367 20.89 -0.72 -28.07
N PHE A 368 21.65 -1.76 -28.38
CA PHE A 368 23.11 -1.69 -28.35
C PHE A 368 23.66 -1.02 -29.60
N ALA A 369 22.97 -1.12 -30.73
CA ALA A 369 23.36 -0.41 -31.95
C ALA A 369 23.20 1.11 -31.82
N ASP A 370 22.24 1.57 -31.01
CA ASP A 370 22.03 2.97 -30.65
C ASP A 370 22.01 3.19 -29.12
N PRO A 371 23.19 3.31 -28.49
CA PRO A 371 23.31 3.56 -27.05
C PRO A 371 22.61 4.85 -26.59
N ASP A 372 22.56 5.89 -27.42
CA ASP A 372 21.92 7.15 -27.05
C ASP A 372 20.39 6.99 -26.96
N ALA A 373 19.79 6.25 -27.89
CA ALA A 373 18.38 5.84 -27.78
C ALA A 373 18.14 4.99 -26.52
N ALA A 374 19.00 4.03 -26.21
CA ALA A 374 18.86 3.20 -25.02
C ALA A 374 18.85 4.04 -23.71
N ILE A 375 19.71 5.06 -23.62
CA ILE A 375 19.78 5.98 -22.47
C ILE A 375 18.56 6.91 -22.42
N ARG A 376 18.11 7.42 -23.58
CA ARG A 376 16.89 8.23 -23.68
C ARG A 376 15.69 7.45 -23.12
N LEU A 377 15.50 6.20 -23.53
CA LEU A 377 14.39 5.36 -23.08
C LEU A 377 14.40 5.15 -21.57
N LEU A 378 15.55 4.93 -20.94
CA LEU A 378 15.66 4.84 -19.48
C LEU A 378 15.26 6.13 -18.77
N LYS A 379 15.67 7.29 -19.30
CA LYS A 379 15.26 8.60 -18.75
C LYS A 379 13.75 8.80 -18.85
N GLU A 380 13.16 8.42 -19.97
CA GLU A 380 11.72 8.55 -20.24
C GLU A 380 10.86 7.56 -19.46
N THR A 381 11.46 6.52 -18.87
CA THR A 381 10.77 5.43 -18.16
C THR A 381 11.15 5.36 -16.69
N LEU A 382 12.28 4.72 -16.37
CA LEU A 382 12.79 4.58 -15.01
C LEU A 382 13.02 5.93 -14.33
N GLY A 383 13.52 6.90 -15.09
CA GLY A 383 13.67 8.28 -14.65
C GLY A 383 12.34 9.02 -14.55
N ASN A 384 11.26 8.57 -15.19
CA ASN A 384 10.01 9.32 -15.25
C ASN A 384 8.93 8.76 -14.31
N GLN A 385 8.68 9.46 -13.21
CA GLN A 385 7.64 9.10 -12.24
C GLN A 385 6.21 9.18 -12.80
N ASN A 386 6.01 9.81 -13.96
CA ASN A 386 4.69 9.93 -14.59
C ASN A 386 4.27 8.68 -15.38
N CYS A 387 5.15 7.69 -15.51
CA CYS A 387 4.83 6.45 -16.22
C CYS A 387 3.59 5.76 -15.65
N ARG A 388 2.83 5.11 -16.51
CA ARG A 388 1.88 4.08 -16.10
C ARG A 388 2.67 2.96 -15.41
N VAL A 389 2.17 2.46 -14.29
CA VAL A 389 2.77 1.34 -13.55
C VAL A 389 1.88 0.13 -13.74
N VAL A 390 2.44 -0.94 -14.29
CA VAL A 390 1.78 -2.24 -14.45
C VAL A 390 2.51 -3.25 -13.59
N VAL A 391 1.75 -4.10 -12.89
CA VAL A 391 2.30 -5.15 -12.03
C VAL A 391 1.77 -6.49 -12.49
N SER A 392 2.66 -7.45 -12.67
CA SER A 392 2.30 -8.85 -12.90
C SER A 392 2.93 -9.76 -11.87
N LEU A 393 2.16 -10.74 -11.43
CA LEU A 393 2.49 -11.66 -10.36
C LEU A 393 2.45 -13.08 -10.90
N LYS A 394 3.54 -13.82 -10.68
CA LYS A 394 3.68 -15.20 -11.11
C LYS A 394 4.35 -16.02 -10.03
N ARG A 395 3.75 -17.17 -9.70
CA ARG A 395 4.38 -18.15 -8.82
C ARG A 395 5.63 -18.74 -9.49
N ALA A 396 6.72 -18.79 -8.75
CA ALA A 396 7.96 -19.45 -9.15
C ALA A 396 8.55 -20.24 -7.98
N MET A 397 9.52 -21.10 -8.29
CA MET A 397 10.30 -21.83 -7.30
C MET A 397 11.74 -21.36 -7.39
N VAL A 398 12.31 -20.93 -6.28
CA VAL A 398 13.74 -20.63 -6.18
C VAL A 398 14.41 -21.64 -5.29
N THR A 399 15.68 -21.91 -5.57
CA THR A 399 16.48 -22.78 -4.71
C THR A 399 17.18 -21.92 -3.66
N GLU A 400 16.97 -22.23 -2.40
CA GLU A 400 17.63 -21.61 -1.25
C GLU A 400 18.36 -22.65 -0.42
N GLY A 401 19.55 -22.29 0.08
CA GLY A 401 20.35 -23.18 0.90
C GLY A 401 21.85 -22.99 0.73
N THR A 402 22.62 -23.80 1.45
CA THR A 402 24.07 -23.90 1.25
C THR A 402 24.35 -25.03 0.25
N HIS A 403 25.57 -25.07 -0.30
CA HIS A 403 25.98 -26.08 -1.29
C HIS A 403 25.75 -27.54 -0.85
N ARG A 404 25.52 -27.79 0.45
CA ARG A 404 25.24 -29.10 1.06
C ARG A 404 23.76 -29.37 1.37
N GLU A 405 22.90 -28.34 1.46
CA GLU A 405 21.47 -28.48 1.70
C GLU A 405 20.69 -27.43 0.87
N MET A 406 20.29 -27.80 -0.35
CA MET A 406 19.49 -26.97 -1.24
C MET A 406 18.02 -27.34 -1.15
N ARG A 407 17.14 -26.38 -0.89
CA ARG A 407 15.67 -26.56 -0.80
C ARG A 407 14.97 -25.66 -1.80
N LYS A 408 13.89 -26.15 -2.42
CA LYS A 408 13.05 -25.33 -3.31
C LYS A 408 11.99 -24.60 -2.49
N VAL A 409 12.02 -23.29 -2.51
CA VAL A 409 11.09 -22.41 -1.80
C VAL A 409 10.19 -21.71 -2.83
N PRO A 410 8.86 -21.72 -2.64
CA PRO A 410 7.96 -20.98 -3.51
C PRO A 410 8.10 -19.48 -3.26
N ILE A 411 8.18 -18.71 -4.35
CA ILE A 411 8.14 -17.25 -4.33
C ILE A 411 7.08 -16.74 -5.30
N CYS A 412 6.68 -15.49 -5.12
CA CYS A 412 5.92 -14.76 -6.11
C CYS A 412 6.87 -13.79 -6.83
N LEU A 413 7.17 -14.08 -8.10
CA LEU A 413 7.88 -13.13 -8.96
C LEU A 413 6.94 -11.98 -9.26
N LYS A 414 7.40 -10.77 -8.96
CA LYS A 414 6.68 -9.55 -9.25
C LYS A 414 7.38 -8.80 -10.37
N ARG A 415 6.73 -8.71 -11.52
CA ARG A 415 7.17 -7.91 -12.66
C ARG A 415 6.52 -6.54 -12.58
N ILE A 416 7.31 -5.48 -12.71
CA ILE A 416 6.83 -4.10 -12.70
C ILE A 416 7.22 -3.48 -14.02
N VAL A 417 6.25 -2.99 -14.77
CA VAL A 417 6.48 -2.30 -16.04
C VAL A 417 6.17 -0.83 -15.85
N LEU A 418 7.14 0.03 -16.17
CA LEU A 418 6.95 1.46 -16.26
C LEU A 418 6.78 1.80 -17.73
N HIS A 419 5.57 2.19 -18.13
CA HIS A 419 5.24 2.52 -19.51
C HIS A 419 4.90 4.00 -19.63
N ASN A 420 5.62 4.72 -20.49
CA ASN A 420 5.35 6.09 -20.86
C ASN A 420 4.53 6.12 -22.16
N PRO A 421 3.20 6.33 -22.09
CA PRO A 421 2.35 6.29 -23.27
C PRO A 421 2.58 7.46 -24.23
N GLN A 422 3.22 8.55 -23.79
CA GLN A 422 3.49 9.70 -24.66
C GLN A 422 4.65 9.43 -25.62
N THR A 423 5.70 8.77 -25.13
CA THR A 423 6.88 8.45 -25.93
C THR A 423 6.92 6.99 -26.38
N GLN A 424 5.90 6.23 -25.99
CA GLN A 424 5.82 4.78 -26.15
C GLN A 424 7.02 4.05 -25.55
N ALA A 425 7.79 4.66 -24.64
CA ALA A 425 8.91 3.99 -24.00
C ALA A 425 8.42 3.12 -22.84
N TYR A 426 9.00 1.93 -22.64
CA TYR A 426 8.78 1.13 -21.44
C TYR A 426 10.08 0.59 -20.84
N CYS A 427 10.07 0.32 -19.54
CA CYS A 427 11.06 -0.53 -18.90
C CYS A 427 10.40 -1.59 -18.03
N VAL A 428 11.07 -2.72 -17.87
CA VAL A 428 10.62 -3.89 -17.13
C VAL A 428 11.59 -4.17 -16.00
N LEU A 429 11.03 -4.23 -14.79
CA LEU A 429 11.71 -4.58 -13.57
C LEU A 429 11.15 -5.92 -13.06
N VAL A 430 11.99 -6.72 -12.42
CA VAL A 430 11.57 -7.98 -11.79
C VAL A 430 12.08 -8.00 -10.35
N TRP A 431 11.15 -8.18 -9.42
CA TRP A 431 11.40 -8.44 -8.01
C TRP A 431 11.21 -9.92 -7.72
N ASP A 432 12.27 -10.56 -7.20
CA ASP A 432 12.29 -11.98 -6.86
C ASP A 432 12.22 -12.27 -5.35
N GLY A 433 11.97 -11.24 -4.55
CA GLY A 433 12.01 -11.32 -3.08
C GLY A 433 13.35 -10.93 -2.47
N LYS A 434 14.41 -10.77 -3.28
CA LYS A 434 15.75 -10.38 -2.82
C LYS A 434 16.23 -9.10 -3.47
N GLU A 435 16.11 -8.99 -4.80
CA GLU A 435 16.64 -7.87 -5.56
C GLU A 435 15.65 -7.40 -6.64
N LEU A 436 15.60 -6.08 -6.85
CA LEU A 436 14.79 -5.47 -7.91
C LEU A 436 15.67 -5.25 -9.13
N LYS A 437 15.49 -6.09 -10.15
CA LYS A 437 16.37 -6.15 -11.32
C LYS A 437 15.74 -5.41 -12.49
N LEU A 438 16.48 -4.52 -13.14
CA LEU A 438 16.13 -3.97 -14.45
C LEU A 438 16.49 -5.01 -15.51
N VAL A 439 15.48 -5.52 -16.23
CA VAL A 439 15.67 -6.68 -17.12
C VAL A 439 15.45 -6.38 -18.60
N SER A 440 14.67 -5.35 -18.92
CA SER A 440 14.41 -4.94 -20.30
C SER A 440 13.93 -3.49 -20.34
N TRP A 441 14.17 -2.78 -21.43
CA TRP A 441 13.52 -1.50 -21.75
C TRP A 441 13.56 -1.29 -23.25
N ASN A 442 12.49 -0.78 -23.86
CA ASN A 442 12.43 -0.51 -25.30
C ASN A 442 11.25 0.43 -25.62
N ASN A 443 11.05 0.73 -26.90
CA ASN A 443 9.78 1.25 -27.40
C ASN A 443 8.72 0.15 -27.44
N ALA A 444 7.53 0.47 -27.00
CA ALA A 444 6.32 -0.33 -27.01
C ALA A 444 5.60 -0.16 -28.35
N GLY A 445 4.82 -1.18 -28.74
CA GLY A 445 3.82 -1.04 -29.80
C GLY A 445 2.58 -0.27 -29.31
N ASP A 446 1.72 0.14 -30.24
CA ASP A 446 0.55 0.99 -29.98
C ASP A 446 -0.45 0.42 -28.96
N ASP A 447 -0.49 -0.91 -28.80
CA ASP A 447 -1.41 -1.64 -27.91
C ASP A 447 -0.76 -2.14 -26.61
N TYR A 448 0.52 -1.82 -26.38
CA TYR A 448 1.28 -2.34 -25.26
C TYR A 448 0.74 -1.81 -23.92
N GLY A 449 0.23 -2.70 -23.09
CA GLY A 449 -0.28 -2.34 -21.76
C GLY A 449 -1.80 -2.19 -21.66
N ASP A 450 -2.55 -2.24 -22.77
CA ASP A 450 -4.00 -1.97 -22.79
C ASP A 450 -4.87 -3.23 -22.76
N SER A 451 -4.44 -4.34 -23.38
CA SER A 451 -5.21 -5.59 -23.50
C SER A 451 -4.64 -6.79 -22.72
N GLU A 452 -3.33 -6.83 -22.51
CA GLU A 452 -2.63 -7.98 -21.91
C GLU A 452 -2.61 -7.97 -20.36
N TRP A 453 -2.96 -6.85 -19.72
CA TRP A 453 -2.66 -6.59 -18.30
C TRP A 453 -3.86 -6.14 -17.46
N THR A 454 -5.07 -6.32 -17.97
CA THR A 454 -6.30 -6.28 -17.18
C THR A 454 -6.45 -7.57 -16.39
N LEU A 455 -6.78 -7.46 -15.10
CA LEU A 455 -7.25 -8.59 -14.29
C LEU A 455 -8.38 -9.29 -15.05
N LYS A 456 -8.17 -10.56 -15.44
CA LYS A 456 -9.24 -11.43 -15.91
C LYS A 456 -9.89 -12.13 -14.73
#